data_AF-A0A662SFW2-F1
#
_entry.id   AF-A0A662SFW2-F1
#
_cell.length_a   1.000
_cell.length_b   1.000
_cell.length_c   1.000
_cell.angle_alpha   90.00
_cell.angle_beta   90.00
_cell.angle_gamma   90.00
#
_symmetry.space_group_name_H-M   'P 1'
#
loop_
_entity.id
_entity.type
_entity.pdbx_description
1 polymer ?
#
loop_
_entity_poly.entity_id
_entity_poly.type
_entity_poly.pdbx_seq_one_letter_code
_entity_poly.pdbx_strand_id
1 'polypeptide(L)'
;MAVKKVFVGLGLLTLILAAGVVPLLAMPPTLDASVGDVYLVTTIKGYAKAMINGEPVRVRASVQLTALVTEVHEDLVAFRITEGSIVINGTSYIREEDWERGIYNKRTKSATYEGWGVDPQGRRVYFILHSVDKRR
;
A
#
# COMPACT_ATOMS: atom_id res chain seq x y z
N MET A 1 -52.95 -39.91 8.09
CA MET A 1 -51.82 -40.70 7.56
C MET A 1 -51.20 -39.88 6.42
N ALA A 2 -49.90 -39.52 6.54
CA ALA A 2 -49.00 -38.82 5.58
C ALA A 2 -49.49 -37.49 4.94
N VAL A 3 -49.08 -36.25 5.29
CA VAL A 3 -47.76 -35.54 5.36
C VAL A 3 -47.10 -35.26 3.99
N LYS A 4 -46.97 -33.98 3.59
CA LYS A 4 -45.70 -33.21 3.41
C LYS A 4 -45.93 -31.78 2.85
N LYS A 5 -45.56 -30.75 3.64
CA LYS A 5 -44.47 -29.74 3.48
C LYS A 5 -44.70 -28.70 2.35
N VAL A 6 -45.13 -27.46 2.67
CA VAL A 6 -44.36 -26.23 3.04
C VAL A 6 -43.40 -25.78 1.93
N PHE A 7 -43.52 -24.53 1.44
CA PHE A 7 -42.45 -23.51 1.49
C PHE A 7 -43.02 -22.09 1.26
N VAL A 8 -42.73 -21.23 2.24
CA VAL A 8 -43.05 -19.81 2.38
C VAL A 8 -41.91 -19.00 1.79
N GLY A 9 -42.24 -17.86 1.19
CA GLY A 9 -41.33 -16.71 1.12
C GLY A 9 -40.65 -16.49 -0.23
N LEU A 10 -41.24 -15.59 -1.01
CA LEU A 10 -40.60 -14.90 -2.13
C LEU A 10 -39.49 -14.00 -1.56
N GLY A 11 -38.33 -14.57 -1.27
CA GLY A 11 -37.13 -13.85 -0.85
C GLY A 11 -36.25 -13.57 -2.05
N LEU A 12 -36.10 -12.29 -2.38
CA LEU A 12 -35.09 -11.75 -3.29
C LEU A 12 -33.72 -12.40 -2.98
N LEU A 13 -33.22 -13.27 -3.86
CA LEU A 13 -31.83 -13.69 -3.81
C LEU A 13 -31.05 -12.73 -4.70
N THR A 14 -30.55 -11.66 -4.08
CA THR A 14 -29.55 -10.77 -4.65
C THR A 14 -28.31 -11.60 -4.98
N LEU A 15 -28.01 -11.72 -6.27
CA LEU A 15 -26.69 -12.13 -6.75
C LEU A 15 -25.70 -11.05 -6.30
N ILE A 16 -25.08 -11.23 -5.14
CA ILE A 16 -23.86 -10.51 -4.82
C ILE A 16 -22.79 -11.12 -5.71
N LEU A 17 -22.58 -10.52 -6.88
CA LEU A 17 -21.31 -10.63 -7.60
C LEU A 17 -20.25 -10.02 -6.68
N ALA A 18 -19.75 -10.84 -5.75
CA ALA A 18 -18.48 -10.60 -5.12
C ALA A 18 -17.44 -10.73 -6.25
N ALA A 19 -17.18 -9.61 -6.93
CA ALA A 19 -15.96 -9.44 -7.68
C ALA A 19 -14.82 -9.56 -6.65
N GLY A 20 -14.36 -10.80 -6.45
CA GLY A 20 -13.17 -11.07 -5.68
C GLY A 20 -12.05 -10.29 -6.35
N VAL A 21 -11.60 -9.24 -5.69
CA VAL A 21 -10.31 -8.63 -5.98
C VAL A 21 -9.31 -9.74 -5.66
N VAL A 22 -8.94 -10.49 -6.69
CA VAL A 22 -7.82 -11.42 -6.60
C VAL A 22 -6.63 -10.56 -6.19
N PRO A 23 -5.89 -10.88 -5.11
CA PRO A 23 -4.61 -10.25 -4.89
C PRO A 23 -3.76 -10.70 -6.06
N LEU A 24 -3.58 -9.82 -7.04
CA LEU A 24 -2.63 -10.01 -8.11
C LEU A 24 -1.32 -10.30 -7.39
N LEU A 25 -0.79 -11.51 -7.59
CA LEU A 25 0.53 -11.88 -7.08
C LEU A 25 1.46 -10.76 -7.50
N ALA A 26 2.01 -10.04 -6.53
CA ALA A 26 2.75 -8.81 -6.74
C ALA A 26 3.92 -9.07 -7.69
N MET A 27 3.65 -8.98 -8.99
CA MET A 27 4.68 -8.76 -9.98
C MET A 27 5.24 -7.40 -9.62
N PRO A 28 6.56 -7.28 -9.42
CA PRO A 28 7.14 -5.96 -9.29
C PRO A 28 6.71 -5.14 -10.51
N PRO A 29 6.56 -3.81 -10.41
CA PRO A 29 6.23 -2.95 -11.54
C PRO A 29 7.41 -2.97 -12.52
N THR A 30 7.56 -4.08 -13.22
CA THR A 30 8.68 -4.39 -14.09
C THR A 30 8.10 -4.42 -15.48
N LEU A 31 8.35 -3.31 -16.18
CA LEU A 31 8.16 -3.07 -17.60
C LEU A 31 6.72 -2.71 -18.03
N ASP A 32 5.68 -3.39 -17.53
CA ASP A 32 4.32 -3.26 -18.09
C ASP A 32 3.29 -2.52 -17.22
N ALA A 33 3.75 -1.68 -16.28
CA ALA A 33 2.82 -0.90 -15.43
C ALA A 33 1.90 -0.04 -16.29
N SER A 34 0.60 -0.06 -15.97
CA SER A 34 -0.45 0.72 -16.61
C SER A 34 -1.14 1.64 -15.61
N VAL A 35 -1.68 2.77 -16.09
CA VAL A 35 -2.49 3.65 -15.25
C VAL A 35 -3.71 2.88 -14.74
N GLY A 36 -3.95 2.95 -13.43
CA GLY A 36 -5.01 2.19 -12.75
C GLY A 36 -4.55 0.88 -12.12
N ASP A 37 -3.32 0.41 -12.41
CA ASP A 37 -2.76 -0.76 -11.74
C ASP A 37 -2.59 -0.52 -10.24
N VAL A 38 -2.80 -1.58 -9.47
CA VAL A 38 -2.63 -1.57 -8.01
C VAL A 38 -1.51 -2.54 -7.62
N TYR A 39 -0.51 -2.03 -6.90
CA TYR A 39 0.63 -2.79 -6.42
C TYR A 39 0.68 -2.82 -4.90
N LEU A 40 1.05 -3.98 -4.34
CA LEU A 40 1.37 -4.11 -2.93
C LEU A 40 2.89 -3.93 -2.73
N VAL A 41 3.27 -2.89 -2.00
CA VAL A 41 4.65 -2.62 -1.60
C VAL A 41 4.85 -3.13 -0.19
N THR A 42 5.66 -4.19 -0.03
CA THR A 42 6.03 -4.71 1.28
C THR A 42 7.53 -4.60 1.52
N THR A 43 7.91 -4.19 2.73
CA THR A 43 9.33 -4.11 3.10
C THR A 43 9.86 -5.46 3.58
N ILE A 44 10.93 -5.96 2.94
CA ILE A 44 11.67 -7.14 3.41
C ILE A 44 12.77 -6.75 4.42
N LYS A 45 13.42 -5.59 4.21
CA LYS A 45 14.39 -4.97 5.15
C LYS A 45 14.31 -3.44 5.00
N GLY A 46 13.95 -2.73 6.06
CA GLY A 46 13.82 -1.26 6.03
C GLY A 46 14.41 -0.61 7.27
N TYR A 47 14.96 0.59 7.07
CA TYR A 47 15.41 1.45 8.15
C TYR A 47 14.91 2.87 7.88
N ALA A 48 14.32 3.51 8.89
CA ALA A 48 14.05 4.94 8.85
C ALA A 48 15.26 5.70 9.40
N LYS A 49 15.58 6.83 8.77
CA LYS A 49 16.51 7.82 9.30
C LYS A 49 15.70 9.03 9.76
N ALA A 50 15.94 9.48 10.98
CA ALA A 50 15.29 10.66 11.53
C ALA A 50 16.34 11.53 12.24
N MET A 51 16.12 12.84 12.25
CA MET A 51 16.90 13.75 13.10
C MET A 51 16.15 13.90 14.43
N ILE A 52 16.75 13.45 15.53
CA ILE A 52 16.19 13.56 16.88
C ILE A 52 17.22 14.31 17.72
N ASN A 53 16.83 15.45 18.29
CA ASN A 53 17.73 16.30 19.09
C ASN A 53 19.05 16.67 18.38
N GLY A 54 19.02 16.85 17.06
CA GLY A 54 20.21 17.18 16.27
C GLY A 54 21.09 16.00 15.89
N GLU A 55 20.76 14.78 16.33
CA GLU A 55 21.50 13.56 15.98
C GLU A 55 20.73 12.72 14.93
N PRO A 56 21.42 12.18 13.90
CA PRO A 56 20.81 11.27 12.94
C PRO A 56 20.64 9.88 13.58
N VAL A 57 19.41 9.49 13.83
CA VAL A 57 19.05 8.18 14.37
C VAL A 57 18.61 7.27 13.23
N ARG A 58 19.09 6.01 13.24
CA ARG A 58 18.65 4.95 12.31
C ARG A 58 17.88 3.90 13.09
N VAL A 59 16.59 3.77 12.81
CA VAL A 59 15.70 2.78 13.45
C VAL A 59 15.16 1.80 12.43
N ARG A 60 14.77 0.60 12.87
CA ARG A 60 14.11 -0.37 11.99
C ARG A 60 12.76 0.19 11.57
N ALA A 61 12.45 0.03 10.29
CA ALA A 61 11.16 0.37 9.73
C ALA A 61 10.65 -0.75 8.83
N SER A 62 9.33 -0.92 8.80
CA SER A 62 8.64 -1.79 7.84
C SER A 62 7.42 -1.07 7.30
N VAL A 63 7.17 -1.23 6.01
CA VAL A 63 5.99 -0.66 5.36
C VAL A 63 5.21 -1.76 4.67
N GLN A 64 3.89 -1.59 4.68
CA GLN A 64 2.96 -2.32 3.84
C GLN A 64 2.00 -1.30 3.25
N LEU A 65 2.17 -1.02 1.97
CA LEU A 65 1.44 0.04 1.28
C LEU A 65 0.78 -0.52 0.02
N THR A 66 -0.43 -0.06 -0.26
CA THR A 66 -1.14 -0.28 -1.52
C THR A 66 -0.95 0.97 -2.38
N ALA A 67 -0.33 0.82 -3.53
CA ALA A 67 -0.01 1.90 -4.46
C ALA A 67 -0.86 1.79 -5.73
N LEU A 68 -1.59 2.85 -6.07
CA LEU A 68 -2.31 2.99 -7.34
C LEU A 68 -1.46 3.79 -8.32
N VAL A 69 -1.19 3.22 -9.48
CA VAL A 69 -0.49 3.92 -10.56
C VAL A 69 -1.38 5.01 -11.14
N THR A 70 -0.86 6.24 -11.13
CA THR A 70 -1.56 7.42 -11.65
C THR A 70 -0.99 7.88 -12.98
N GLU A 71 0.31 7.67 -13.22
CA GLU A 71 0.98 8.01 -14.48
C GLU A 71 2.06 7.00 -14.81
N VAL A 72 2.25 6.78 -16.11
CA VAL A 72 3.32 5.93 -16.63
C VAL A 72 4.04 6.69 -17.73
N HIS A 73 5.34 6.83 -17.55
CA HIS A 73 6.30 7.31 -18.53
C HIS A 73 7.25 6.15 -18.88
N GLU A 74 8.19 6.38 -19.79
CA GLU A 74 9.15 5.35 -20.26
C GLU A 74 9.82 4.64 -19.07
N ASP A 75 10.60 5.37 -18.28
CA ASP A 75 11.36 4.86 -17.14
C ASP A 75 10.71 5.15 -15.78
N LEU A 76 9.62 5.93 -15.73
CA LEU A 76 9.04 6.41 -14.48
C LEU A 76 7.58 5.98 -14.35
N VAL A 77 7.20 5.59 -13.14
CA VAL A 77 5.82 5.29 -12.75
C VAL A 77 5.49 6.18 -11.56
N ALA A 78 4.51 7.07 -11.73
CA ALA A 78 3.98 7.83 -10.61
C ALA A 78 2.80 7.08 -10.00
N PHE A 79 2.71 7.09 -8.69
CA PHE A 79 1.65 6.42 -7.95
C PHE A 79 1.19 7.26 -6.76
N ARG A 80 -0.04 7.04 -6.34
CA ARG A 80 -0.54 7.47 -5.03
C ARG A 80 -0.70 6.26 -4.13
N ILE A 81 -0.48 6.44 -2.84
CA ILE A 81 -0.82 5.39 -1.88
C ILE A 81 -2.32 5.46 -1.64
N THR A 82 -3.01 4.31 -1.68
CA THR A 82 -4.46 4.21 -1.44
C THR A 82 -4.78 3.61 -0.08
N GLU A 83 -3.90 2.77 0.47
CA GLU A 83 -4.01 2.23 1.82
C GLU A 83 -2.62 1.83 2.35
N GLY A 84 -2.49 1.63 3.66
CA GLY A 84 -1.30 1.01 4.23
C GLY A 84 -0.93 1.48 5.62
N SER A 85 0.17 0.93 6.12
CA SER A 85 0.76 1.32 7.40
C SER A 85 2.27 1.34 7.31
N ILE A 86 2.86 2.20 8.15
CA ILE A 86 4.29 2.33 8.32
C ILE A 86 4.59 2.06 9.78
N VAL A 87 5.46 1.09 10.07
CA VAL A 87 5.90 0.79 11.44
C VAL A 87 7.33 1.25 11.59
N ILE A 88 7.57 2.19 12.50
CA ILE A 88 8.89 2.73 12.81
C ILE A 88 9.15 2.48 14.29
N ASN A 89 10.25 1.79 14.61
CA ASN A 89 10.62 1.46 15.99
C ASN A 89 9.47 0.79 16.79
N GLY A 90 8.63 -0.01 16.12
CA GLY A 90 7.48 -0.68 16.73
C GLY A 90 6.21 0.18 16.84
N THR A 91 6.28 1.47 16.57
CA THR A 91 5.10 2.35 16.50
C THR A 91 4.50 2.30 15.10
N SER A 92 3.21 1.98 15.00
CA SER A 92 2.46 2.03 13.75
C SER A 92 1.93 3.43 13.49
N TYR A 93 2.19 3.94 12.31
CA TYR A 93 1.68 5.20 11.80
C TYR A 93 0.66 4.88 10.72
N ILE A 94 -0.53 5.46 10.87
CA ILE A 94 -1.58 5.42 9.86
C ILE A 94 -1.35 6.62 8.94
N ARG A 95 -1.49 6.40 7.64
CA ARG A 95 -1.43 7.47 6.65
C ARG A 95 -2.43 8.60 6.95
N GLU A 96 -2.06 9.82 6.57
CA GLU A 96 -3.00 10.91 6.28
C GLU A 96 -3.42 10.92 4.79
N GLU A 97 -4.72 10.91 4.51
CA GLU A 97 -5.25 10.77 3.15
C GLU A 97 -4.91 11.96 2.22
N ASP A 98 -5.09 11.76 0.91
CA ASP A 98 -5.10 12.78 -0.15
C ASP A 98 -3.79 13.48 -0.56
N TRP A 99 -2.69 13.36 0.19
CA TRP A 99 -1.41 14.01 -0.19
C TRP A 99 -0.27 13.05 -0.56
N GLU A 100 -0.49 11.75 -0.44
CA GLU A 100 0.57 10.75 -0.54
C GLU A 100 0.92 10.35 -1.97
N ARG A 101 2.16 10.63 -2.36
CA ARG A 101 2.66 10.43 -3.73
C ARG A 101 4.03 9.80 -3.76
N GLY A 102 4.27 8.99 -4.77
CA GLY A 102 5.58 8.41 -5.00
C GLY A 102 5.89 8.22 -6.47
N ILE A 103 7.17 8.00 -6.73
CA ILE A 103 7.72 7.74 -8.05
C ILE A 103 8.57 6.48 -7.96
N TYR A 104 8.36 5.57 -8.89
CA TYR A 104 9.20 4.40 -9.11
C TYR A 104 9.96 4.55 -10.43
N ASN A 105 11.26 4.28 -10.40
CA ASN A 105 12.12 4.28 -11.58
C ASN A 105 12.39 2.84 -12.02
N LYS A 106 11.91 2.47 -13.22
CA LYS A 106 12.01 1.13 -13.81
C LYS A 106 13.46 0.72 -14.07
N ARG A 107 14.32 1.68 -14.44
CA ARG A 107 15.73 1.45 -14.77
C ARG A 107 16.58 1.17 -13.53
N THR A 108 16.44 1.99 -12.49
CA THR A 108 17.18 1.81 -11.23
C THR A 108 16.50 0.84 -10.27
N LYS A 109 15.25 0.47 -10.54
CA LYS A 109 14.38 -0.37 -9.70
C LYS A 109 14.27 0.18 -8.28
N SER A 110 14.05 1.48 -8.19
CA SER A 110 13.98 2.20 -6.92
C SER A 110 12.74 3.07 -6.86
N ALA A 111 12.11 3.17 -5.69
CA ALA A 111 11.02 4.11 -5.45
C ALA A 111 11.40 5.15 -4.41
N THR A 112 10.85 6.35 -4.57
CA THR A 112 10.76 7.35 -3.52
C THR A 112 9.29 7.66 -3.30
N TYR A 113 8.88 7.72 -2.04
CA TYR A 113 7.52 8.08 -1.64
C TYR A 113 7.60 9.02 -0.44
N GLU A 114 6.73 10.01 -0.41
CA GLU A 114 6.62 10.97 0.68
C GLU A 114 5.18 11.11 1.14
N GLY A 115 5.02 11.41 2.43
CA GLY A 115 3.70 11.47 3.03
C GLY A 115 3.74 11.84 4.51
N TRP A 116 2.54 11.87 5.09
CA TRP A 116 2.32 12.17 6.50
C TRP A 116 1.69 10.96 7.17
N GLY A 117 2.18 10.65 8.37
CA GLY A 117 1.66 9.59 9.21
C GLY A 117 1.21 10.14 10.55
N VAL A 118 0.19 9.53 11.13
CA VAL A 118 -0.34 9.84 12.45
C VAL A 118 -0.16 8.62 13.34
N ASP A 119 0.44 8.81 14.51
CA ASP A 119 0.57 7.75 15.51
C ASP A 119 -0.72 7.58 16.35
N PRO A 120 -0.82 6.54 17.21
CA PRO A 120 -2.00 6.34 18.06
C PRO A 120 -2.28 7.48 19.05
N GLN A 121 -1.32 8.37 19.29
CA GLN A 121 -1.45 9.55 20.14
C GLN A 121 -1.84 10.81 19.35
N GLY A 122 -2.09 10.69 18.04
CA GLY A 122 -2.45 11.81 17.17
C GLY A 122 -1.27 12.67 16.74
N ARG A 123 -0.03 12.26 17.01
CA ARG A 123 1.16 13.02 16.59
C ARG A 123 1.45 12.75 15.12
N ARG A 124 1.62 13.84 14.37
CA ARG A 124 1.96 13.81 12.94
C ARG A 124 3.45 13.68 12.74
N VAL A 125 3.86 12.89 11.75
CA VAL A 125 5.23 12.76 11.27
C VAL A 125 5.24 12.85 9.75
N TYR A 126 6.17 13.63 9.19
CA TYR A 126 6.46 13.59 7.77
C TYR A 126 7.53 12.55 7.51
N PHE A 127 7.37 11.75 6.47
CA PHE A 127 8.35 10.74 6.07
C PHE A 127 8.69 10.87 4.59
N ILE A 128 9.93 10.47 4.28
CA ILE A 128 10.39 10.17 2.93
C ILE A 128 10.93 8.75 2.99
N LEU A 129 10.36 7.87 2.17
CA LEU A 129 10.73 6.48 2.07
C LEU A 129 11.43 6.23 0.74
N HIS A 130 12.67 5.75 0.83
CA HIS A 130 13.43 5.28 -0.32
C HIS A 130 13.46 3.75 -0.30
N SER A 131 12.98 3.13 -1.37
CA SER A 131 13.00 1.68 -1.56
C SER A 131 13.79 1.31 -2.81
N VAL A 132 14.36 0.11 -2.80
CA VAL A 132 15.04 -0.50 -3.95
C VAL A 132 14.61 -1.96 -4.00
N ASP A 133 14.19 -2.42 -5.18
CA ASP A 133 13.84 -3.82 -5.38
C ASP A 133 15.06 -4.68 -5.09
N LYS A 134 14.86 -5.69 -4.24
CA LYS A 134 15.91 -6.66 -3.98
C LYS A 134 16.08 -7.51 -5.25
N ARG A 135 17.29 -7.54 -5.81
CA ARG A 135 17.63 -8.53 -6.84
C ARG A 135 17.38 -9.92 -6.24
N ARG A 136 16.50 -10.71 -6.86
CA ARG A 136 16.32 -12.12 -6.54
C ARG A 136 17.58 -12.89 -6.91
#